data_AF-A0AA90TBJ9-F1
#
_entry.id   AF-A0AA90TBJ9-F1
#
_cell.length_a   1.000
_cell.length_b   1.000
_cell.length_c   1.000
_cell.angle_alpha   90.00
_cell.angle_beta   90.00
_cell.angle_gamma   90.00
#
_symmetry.space_group_name_H-M   'P 1'
#
loop_
_entity.id
_entity.type
_entity.pdbx_description
1 polymer ?
#
loop_
_entity_poly.entity_id
_entity_poly.type
_entity_poly.pdbx_seq_one_letter_code
_entity_poly.pdbx_strand_id
1 'polypeptide(L)' 'MSNEQNLIKKTAKELGMTYKELGIAIGYSEAGLKTAMTNDKISPQMERAIELYLETLELKKELQKTKDFKNILREFISEN' A
#
# COMPACT_ATOMS: atom_id res chain seq x y z
N MET A 1 -24.79 -12.44 -0.52
CA MET A 1 -25.02 -11.06 -0.01
C MET A 1 -24.07 -10.89 1.17
N SER A 2 -23.11 -9.97 1.27
CA SER A 2 -22.65 -8.82 0.48
C SER A 2 -21.25 -9.14 -0.10
N ASN A 3 -21.01 -8.83 -1.37
CA ASN A 3 -19.72 -9.03 -2.04
C ASN A 3 -18.87 -7.74 -1.99
N GLU A 4 -19.10 -6.89 -0.98
CA GLU A 4 -18.16 -5.82 -0.64
C GLU A 4 -16.84 -6.47 -0.26
N GLN A 5 -15.86 -6.35 -1.14
CA GLN A 5 -14.53 -6.89 -0.89
C GLN A 5 -13.98 -6.19 0.36
N ASN A 6 -13.90 -6.96 1.45
CA ASN A 6 -13.19 -6.57 2.66
C ASN A 6 -11.88 -5.84 2.30
N LEU A 7 -11.66 -4.66 2.90
CA LEU A 7 -10.55 -3.75 2.57
C LEU A 7 -9.20 -4.49 2.48
N ILE A 8 -8.93 -5.43 3.40
CA ILE A 8 -7.71 -6.24 3.42
C ILE A 8 -7.55 -7.06 2.13
N LYS A 9 -8.63 -7.71 1.67
CA LYS A 9 -8.61 -8.54 0.44
C LYS A 9 -8.36 -7.69 -0.79
N LYS A 10 -9.02 -6.53 -0.85
CA LYS A 10 -8.86 -5.57 -1.94
C LYS A 10 -7.42 -5.08 -2.01
N THR A 11 -6.89 -4.56 -0.90
CA THR A 11 -5.52 -4.02 -0.82
C THR A 11 -4.47 -5.08 -1.15
N ALA A 12 -4.57 -6.29 -0.58
CA ALA A 12 -3.63 -7.37 -0.88
C ALA A 12 -3.61 -7.72 -2.38
N LYS A 13 -4.79 -7.76 -3.01
CA LYS A 13 -4.94 -8.04 -4.44
C LYS A 13 -4.36 -6.92 -5.30
N GLU A 14 -4.67 -5.66 -5.00
CA GLU A 14 -4.20 -4.49 -5.75
C GLU A 14 -2.68 -4.33 -5.68
N LEU A 15 -2.08 -4.65 -4.53
CA LEU A 15 -0.63 -4.60 -4.34
C LEU A 15 0.11 -5.87 -4.76
N GLY A 16 -0.60 -6.93 -5.17
CA GLY A 16 0.00 -8.22 -5.49
C GLY A 16 0.68 -8.89 -4.29
N MET A 17 0.21 -8.62 -3.07
CA MET A 17 0.79 -9.11 -1.81
C MET A 17 -0.01 -10.28 -1.25
N THR A 18 0.69 -11.19 -0.59
CA THR A 18 0.07 -12.14 0.35
C THR A 18 -0.41 -11.39 1.61
N TYR A 19 -1.35 -12.00 2.35
CA TYR A 19 -1.79 -11.42 3.64
C TYR A 19 -0.66 -11.32 4.66
N LYS A 20 0.35 -12.19 4.58
CA LYS A 20 1.53 -12.12 5.43
C LYS A 20 2.36 -10.87 5.13
N GLU A 21 2.61 -10.61 3.85
CA GLU A 21 3.38 -9.42 3.41
C GLU A 21 2.65 -8.13 3.73
N LEU A 22 1.34 -8.08 3.44
CA LEU A 22 0.52 -6.93 3.81
C LEU A 22 0.57 -6.70 5.33
N GLY A 23 0.41 -7.75 6.13
CA GLY A 23 0.49 -7.66 7.59
C GLY A 23 1.80 -7.05 8.06
N ILE A 24 2.93 -7.56 7.57
CA ILE A 24 4.26 -7.01 7.91
C ILE A 24 4.34 -5.53 7.52
N ALA A 25 3.83 -5.15 6.35
CA ALA A 25 3.87 -3.79 5.85
C ALA A 25 3.07 -2.79 6.70
N ILE A 26 1.94 -3.22 7.27
CA ILE A 26 1.05 -2.38 8.08
C ILE A 26 1.19 -2.61 9.60
N GLY A 27 2.13 -3.46 10.05
CA GLY A 27 2.39 -3.71 11.46
C GLY A 27 1.46 -4.71 12.16
N TYR A 28 0.87 -5.65 11.42
CA TYR A 28 -0.02 -6.70 11.93
C TYR A 28 0.44 -8.11 11.56
N SER A 29 -0.01 -9.12 12.32
CA SER A 29 0.23 -10.52 11.94
C SER A 29 -0.74 -11.00 10.86
N GLU A 30 -0.34 -12.01 10.08
CA GLU A 30 -1.22 -12.67 9.11
C GLU A 30 -2.49 -13.22 9.79
N ALA A 31 -2.36 -13.78 11.00
CA ALA A 31 -3.50 -14.28 11.76
C ALA A 31 -4.47 -13.16 12.19
N GLY A 32 -3.94 -11.98 12.55
CA GLY A 32 -4.75 -10.80 12.87
C GLY A 32 -5.57 -10.35 11.68
N LEU A 33 -4.96 -10.28 10.49
CA LEU A 33 -5.66 -9.96 9.24
C LEU A 33 -6.71 -11.00 8.89
N LYS A 34 -6.40 -12.29 8.97
CA LYS A 34 -7.37 -13.37 8.71
C LYS A 34 -8.57 -13.28 9.65
N THR A 35 -8.33 -13.03 10.93
CA THR A 35 -9.41 -12.88 11.92
C THR A 35 -10.30 -11.69 11.61
N ALA A 36 -9.72 -10.54 11.25
CA ALA A 36 -10.46 -9.34 10.84
C ALA A 36 -11.31 -9.60 9.58
N MET A 37 -10.76 -10.32 8.60
CA MET A 37 -11.50 -10.72 7.39
C MET A 37 -12.63 -11.70 7.65
N THR A 38 -12.39 -12.74 8.46
CA THR A 38 -13.39 -13.78 8.74
C THR A 38 -14.55 -13.24 9.56
N ASN A 39 -14.27 -12.35 10.52
CA ASN A 39 -15.29 -11.75 11.38
C ASN A 39 -15.94 -10.50 10.78
N ASP A 40 -15.50 -10.09 9.58
CA ASP A 40 -15.88 -8.84 8.93
C ASP A 40 -15.79 -7.61 9.85
N LYS A 41 -14.73 -7.58 10.65
CA LYS A 41 -14.45 -6.57 11.68
C LYS A 41 -13.03 -6.08 11.51
N ILE A 42 -12.87 -5.05 10.69
CA ILE A 42 -11.63 -4.28 10.59
C ILE A 42 -11.70 -3.20 11.68
N SER A 43 -10.68 -3.13 12.53
CA SER A 43 -10.62 -2.07 13.53
C SER A 43 -10.26 -0.73 12.86
N PRO A 44 -10.71 0.41 13.40
CA PRO A 44 -10.33 1.72 12.87
C PRO A 44 -8.80 1.91 12.79
N GLN A 45 -8.05 1.28 13.70
CA GLN A 45 -6.58 1.32 13.69
C GLN A 45 -5.98 0.55 12.51
N MET A 46 -6.57 -0.58 12.13
CA MET A 46 -6.11 -1.38 11.00
C MET A 46 -6.47 -0.72 9.67
N GLU A 47 -7.69 -0.19 9.57
CA GLU A 47 -8.11 0.62 8.42
C GLU A 47 -7.16 1.80 8.21
N ARG A 48 -6.89 2.57 9.26
CA ARG A 48 -5.97 3.70 9.17
C ARG A 48 -4.54 3.29 8.79
N ALA A 49 -4.07 2.13 9.27
CA ALA A 49 -2.76 1.61 8.91
C ALA A 49 -2.68 1.26 7.40
N ILE A 50 -3.74 0.69 6.84
CA ILE A 50 -3.84 0.40 5.41
C ILE A 50 -3.84 1.69 4.58
N GLU A 51 -4.66 2.67 4.96
CA GLU A 51 -4.71 3.97 4.28
C GLU A 51 -3.36 4.68 4.25
N LEU A 52 -2.70 4.79 5.40
CA LEU A 52 -1.39 5.44 5.52
C LEU A 52 -0.32 4.72 4.71
N TYR A 53 -0.39 3.39 4.63
CA TYR A 53 0.52 2.61 3.81
C TYR A 53 0.32 2.89 2.31
N LEU A 54 -0.93 2.92 1.84
CA LEU A 54 -1.26 3.27 0.45
C LEU A 54 -0.82 4.70 0.10
N GLU A 55 -1.07 5.65 0.98
CA GLU A 55 -0.61 7.04 0.83
C GLU A 55 0.92 7.10 0.75
N THR A 56 1.62 6.35 1.60
CA THR A 56 3.09 6.27 1.56
C THR A 56 3.61 5.72 0.24
N LEU A 57 2.92 4.72 -0.35
CA LEU A 57 3.32 4.17 -1.64
C LEU A 57 3.15 5.20 -2.78
N GLU A 58 2.04 5.95 -2.80
CA GLU A 58 1.84 6.99 -3.82
C GLU A 58 2.84 8.14 -3.65
N LEU A 59 3.09 8.60 -2.42
CA LEU A 59 4.09 9.63 -2.14
C LEU A 59 5.50 9.21 -2.59
N LYS A 60 5.88 7.94 -2.38
CA LYS A 60 7.17 7.39 -2.86
C LYS A 60 7.26 7.40 -4.38
N LYS A 61 6.16 7.10 -5.07
CA LYS A 61 6.08 7.12 -6.54
C LYS A 61 6.17 8.54 -7.09
N GLU A 62 5.50 9.52 -6.48
CA GLU A 62 5.62 10.94 -6.84
C GLU A 62 7.04 11.46 -6.62
N LEU A 63 7.65 11.10 -5.50
CA LEU A 63 9.05 11.43 -5.22
C LEU A 63 9.99 10.84 -6.27
N GLN A 64 9.77 9.59 -6.68
CA GLN A 64 10.57 8.96 -7.73
C GLN A 64 10.43 9.69 -9.07
N LYS A 65 9.19 9.99 -9.50
CA LYS A 65 8.94 10.79 -10.72
C LYS A 65 9.68 12.13 -10.70
N THR A 66 9.68 12.81 -9.56
CA THR A 66 10.38 14.09 -9.39
C THR A 66 11.90 13.93 -9.52
N LYS A 67 12.46 12.87 -8.94
CA LYS A 67 13.88 12.54 -9.07
C LYS A 67 14.26 12.20 -10.50
N ASP A 68 13.45 11.39 -11.18
CA ASP A 68 13.68 10.99 -12.56
C ASP A 68 13.65 12.20 -13.48
N PHE A 69 12.66 13.08 -13.33
CA PHE A 69 12.59 14.35 -14.06
C PHE A 69 13.83 15.21 -13.84
N LYS A 70 14.29 15.34 -12.59
CA LYS A 70 15.51 16.10 -12.28
C LYS A 70 16.76 15.50 -12.93
N ASN A 71 16.83 14.18 -13.04
CA ASN A 71 17.96 13.50 -13.67
C ASN A 71 17.95 13.71 -15.19
N ILE A 72 16.80 13.54 -15.83
CA ILE A 72 16.63 13.81 -17.27
C ILE A 72 17.04 15.25 -17.60
N LEU A 73 16.60 16.23 -16.79
CA LEU A 73 17.00 17.63 -16.97
C LEU A 73 18.51 17.85 -16.85
N ARG A 74 19.18 17.17 -15.90
CA ARG A 74 20.63 17.28 -15.72
C ARG A 74 21.39 16.68 -16.90
N GLU A 75 20.96 15.52 -17.38
CA GLU A 75 21.54 14.86 -18.56
C GLU A 75 21.45 15.80 -19.77
N PHE A 76 20.25 16.37 -20.02
CA PHE A 76 20.04 17.29 -21.13
C PHE A 76 20.90 18.56 -21.08
N ILE A 77 21.09 19.15 -19.88
CA ILE A 77 21.90 20.36 -19.71
C ILE A 77 23.41 20.04 -19.75
N SER A 78 23.83 18.83 -19.38
CA SER A 78 25.25 18.45 -19.34
C SER A 78 25.80 17.94 -20.68
N GLU A 79 24.92 17.57 -21.62
CA GLU A 79 25.28 17.15 -22.98
C GLU A 79 25.40 18.32 -23.97
N ASN A 80 25.13 19.57 -23.55
CA ASN A 80 25.40 20.81 -24.29
C ASN A 80 26.54 21.61 -23.65
#